data_AF-A0A958F4V6-F1
#
_entry.id   AF-A0A958F4V6-F1
#
_cell.length_a   1.000
_cell.length_b   1.000
_cell.length_c   1.000
_cell.angle_alpha   90.00
_cell.angle_beta   90.00
_cell.angle_gamma   90.00
#
_symmetry.space_group_name_H-M   'P 1'
#
loop_
_entity.id
_entity.type
_entity.pdbx_description
1 polymer ?
#
loop_
_entity_poly.entity_id
_entity_poly.type
_entity_poly.pdbx_seq_one_letter_code
_entity_poly.pdbx_strand_id
1 'polypeptide(L)'
;LTAEITSAVAQVASNAQAGAQGAAQAAQAARSGTQTVAETVQGMNSIKAKVGMSAGKVQELGQRSDQIGAIVETIEDIASQTNLLALNAAIEAARAGEHGKGFAVVADEVRKLAEKSATATGEITGLILDIQQTVTDAVAAMAESAAEVETGVVRANSAGVALTNIVEASETVNQQVKEIAAAAQQIAASAEALVSR
;
A
#
# COMPACT_ATOMS: atom_id res chain seq x y z
N LEU A 1 -51.65 20.78 40.82
CA LEU A 1 -50.96 19.52 41.22
C LEU A 1 -51.16 18.37 40.24
N THR A 2 -52.32 17.71 40.14
CA THR A 2 -52.47 16.48 39.31
C THR A 2 -52.33 16.74 37.80
N ALA A 3 -52.89 17.85 37.30
CA ALA A 3 -52.67 18.29 35.92
C ALA A 3 -51.18 18.62 35.61
N GLU A 4 -50.47 19.21 36.58
CA GLU A 4 -49.03 19.52 36.44
C GLU A 4 -48.19 18.24 36.43
N ILE A 5 -48.51 17.25 37.29
CA ILE A 5 -47.86 15.94 37.30
C ILE A 5 -48.09 15.21 35.98
N THR A 6 -49.33 15.22 35.46
CA THR A 6 -49.66 14.56 34.19
C THR A 6 -48.91 15.19 33.02
N SER A 7 -48.82 16.53 33.00
CA SER A 7 -48.03 17.27 32.00
C SER A 7 -46.53 16.94 32.09
N ALA A 8 -45.96 16.93 33.30
CA ALA A 8 -44.56 16.58 33.51
C ALA A 8 -44.25 15.13 33.09
N VAL A 9 -45.13 14.18 33.40
CA VAL A 9 -45.00 12.78 32.98
C VAL A 9 -45.06 12.65 31.46
N ALA A 10 -45.99 13.36 30.80
CA ALA A 10 -46.07 13.38 29.34
C ALA A 10 -44.77 13.94 28.70
N GLN A 11 -44.20 14.99 29.29
CA GLN A 11 -42.92 15.55 28.84
C GLN A 11 -41.77 14.57 29.03
N VAL A 12 -41.69 13.87 30.17
CA VAL A 12 -40.67 12.84 30.43
C VAL A 12 -40.81 11.69 29.42
N ALA A 13 -42.03 11.21 29.16
CA ALA A 13 -42.28 10.16 28.18
C ALA A 13 -41.88 10.59 26.76
N SER A 14 -42.19 11.84 26.37
CA SER A 14 -41.79 12.41 25.09
C SER A 14 -40.26 12.51 24.95
N ASN A 15 -39.58 13.02 25.99
CA ASN A 15 -38.11 13.09 26.03
C ASN A 15 -37.46 11.71 25.99
N ALA A 16 -38.03 10.73 26.70
CA ALA A 16 -37.61 9.34 26.66
C ALA A 16 -37.73 8.79 25.23
N GLN A 17 -38.88 8.97 24.57
CA GLN A 17 -39.09 8.55 23.18
C GLN A 17 -38.05 9.16 22.22
N ALA A 18 -37.76 10.46 22.35
CA ALA A 18 -36.74 11.14 21.56
C ALA A 18 -35.33 10.58 21.85
N GLY A 19 -35.02 10.28 23.11
CA GLY A 19 -33.77 9.62 23.52
C GLY A 19 -33.60 8.22 22.92
N ALA A 20 -34.65 7.40 22.92
CA ALA A 20 -34.64 6.09 22.26
C ALA A 20 -34.40 6.20 20.76
N GLN A 21 -35.04 7.16 20.08
CA GLN A 21 -34.81 7.39 18.66
C GLN A 21 -33.37 7.82 18.38
N GLY A 22 -32.82 8.75 19.17
CA GLY A 22 -31.43 9.19 19.04
C GLY A 22 -30.43 8.04 19.26
N ALA A 23 -30.66 7.23 20.30
CA ALA A 23 -29.83 6.05 20.56
C ALA A 23 -29.92 5.01 19.43
N ALA A 24 -31.12 4.75 18.90
CA ALA A 24 -31.29 3.84 17.77
C ALA A 24 -30.56 4.32 16.50
N GLN A 25 -30.62 5.63 16.22
CA GLN A 25 -29.90 6.23 15.10
C GLN A 25 -28.38 6.14 15.29
N ALA A 26 -27.88 6.43 16.49
CA ALA A 26 -26.46 6.30 16.82
C ALA A 26 -25.96 4.85 16.67
N ALA A 27 -26.73 3.87 17.17
CA ALA A 27 -26.42 2.45 17.00
C ALA A 27 -26.38 2.05 15.52
N GLN A 28 -27.35 2.50 14.71
CA GLN A 28 -27.37 2.22 13.27
C GLN A 28 -26.16 2.83 12.56
N ALA A 29 -25.83 4.08 12.84
CA ALA A 29 -24.67 4.75 12.26
C ALA A 29 -23.35 4.03 12.64
N ALA A 30 -23.21 3.62 13.91
CA ALA A 30 -22.04 2.90 14.37
C ALA A 30 -21.91 1.49 13.77
N ARG A 31 -23.02 0.76 13.58
CA ARG A 31 -23.03 -0.52 12.87
C ARG A 31 -22.61 -0.37 11.41
N SER A 32 -23.14 0.65 10.73
CA SER A 32 -22.73 0.98 9.35
C SER A 32 -21.23 1.31 9.28
N GLY A 33 -20.74 2.14 10.20
CA GLY A 33 -19.32 2.46 10.31
C GLY A 33 -18.45 1.22 10.56
N THR A 34 -18.93 0.27 11.37
CA THR A 34 -18.21 -0.98 11.65
C THR A 34 -18.06 -1.81 10.38
N GLN A 35 -19.10 -1.86 9.54
CA GLN A 35 -19.01 -2.49 8.23
C GLN A 35 -17.99 -1.78 7.32
N THR A 36 -18.03 -0.45 7.23
CA THR A 36 -17.04 0.32 6.44
C THR A 36 -15.61 0.07 6.91
N VAL A 37 -15.39 -0.02 8.23
CA VAL A 37 -14.08 -0.36 8.80
C VAL A 37 -13.65 -1.77 8.39
N ALA A 38 -14.54 -2.76 8.44
CA ALA A 38 -14.23 -4.13 8.03
C ALA A 38 -13.84 -4.19 6.54
N GLU A 39 -14.58 -3.50 5.67
CA GLU A 39 -14.26 -3.35 4.24
C GLU A 39 -12.90 -2.66 4.03
N THR A 40 -12.59 -1.64 4.84
CA THR A 40 -11.29 -0.94 4.82
C THR A 40 -10.15 -1.87 5.18
N VAL A 41 -10.30 -2.69 6.23
CA VAL A 41 -9.30 -3.68 6.65
C VAL A 41 -9.07 -4.71 5.54
N GLN A 42 -10.15 -5.19 4.90
CA GLN A 42 -10.03 -6.09 3.75
C GLN A 42 -9.27 -5.43 2.58
N GLY A 43 -9.57 -4.16 2.29
CA GLY A 43 -8.87 -3.37 1.29
C GLY A 43 -7.38 -3.24 1.59
N MET A 44 -7.02 -2.94 2.84
CA MET A 44 -5.61 -2.83 3.27
C MET A 44 -4.87 -4.17 3.13
N ASN A 45 -5.50 -5.29 3.50
CA ASN A 45 -4.91 -6.62 3.30
C ASN A 45 -4.67 -6.93 1.81
N SER A 46 -5.58 -6.51 0.93
CA SER A 46 -5.41 -6.63 -0.52
C SER A 46 -4.25 -5.77 -1.04
N ILE A 47 -4.11 -4.54 -0.54
CA ILE A 47 -2.99 -3.65 -0.87
C ILE A 47 -1.67 -4.30 -0.44
N LYS A 48 -1.58 -4.81 0.79
CA LYS A 48 -0.39 -5.50 1.31
C LYS A 48 0.04 -6.66 0.41
N ALA A 49 -0.91 -7.50 -0.02
CA ALA A 49 -0.62 -8.61 -0.92
C ALA A 49 -0.10 -8.12 -2.28
N LYS A 50 -0.71 -7.08 -2.86
CA LYS A 50 -0.27 -6.49 -4.14
C LYS A 50 1.11 -5.86 -4.05
N VAL A 51 1.42 -5.16 -2.95
CA VAL A 51 2.75 -4.60 -2.70
C VAL A 51 3.80 -5.71 -2.63
N GLY A 52 3.50 -6.80 -1.91
CA GLY A 52 4.40 -7.97 -1.85
C GLY A 52 4.65 -8.62 -3.21
N MET A 53 3.60 -8.76 -4.04
CA MET A 53 3.74 -9.25 -5.42
C MET A 53 4.61 -8.33 -6.28
N SER A 54 4.39 -7.01 -6.18
CA SER A 54 5.19 -6.02 -6.90
C SER A 54 6.66 -6.06 -6.48
N ALA A 55 6.93 -6.19 -5.18
CA ALA A 55 8.30 -6.31 -4.66
C ALA A 55 9.00 -7.55 -5.25
N GLY A 56 8.32 -8.69 -5.29
CA GLY A 56 8.85 -9.90 -5.94
C GLY A 56 9.16 -9.71 -7.42
N LYS A 57 8.31 -8.98 -8.16
CA LYS A 57 8.54 -8.69 -9.59
C LYS A 57 9.70 -7.73 -9.82
N VAL A 58 9.85 -6.72 -8.97
CA VAL A 58 10.98 -5.78 -9.02
C VAL A 58 12.29 -6.49 -8.67
N GLN A 59 12.26 -7.42 -7.71
CA GLN A 59 13.43 -8.24 -7.39
C GLN A 59 13.81 -9.19 -8.54
N GLU A 60 12.82 -9.78 -9.24
CA GLU A 60 13.06 -10.54 -10.48
C GLU A 60 13.73 -9.67 -11.56
N LEU A 61 13.34 -8.41 -11.69
CA LEU A 61 13.99 -7.45 -12.60
C LEU A 61 15.46 -7.24 -12.20
N GLY A 62 15.76 -7.06 -10.91
CA GLY A 62 17.15 -6.97 -10.42
C GLY A 62 18.01 -8.15 -10.82
N GLN A 63 17.50 -9.38 -10.62
CA GLN A 63 18.21 -10.60 -11.02
C GLN A 63 18.47 -10.67 -12.53
N ARG A 64 17.50 -10.23 -13.34
CA ARG A 64 17.69 -10.15 -14.80
C ARG A 64 18.73 -9.10 -15.17
N SER A 65 18.76 -7.96 -14.49
CA SER A 65 19.80 -6.95 -14.69
C SER A 65 21.20 -7.48 -14.37
N ASP A 66 21.35 -8.27 -13.29
CA ASP A 66 22.62 -8.92 -12.96
C ASP A 66 23.08 -9.89 -14.06
N GLN A 67 22.15 -10.68 -14.60
CA GLN A 67 22.43 -11.58 -15.73
C GLN A 67 22.86 -10.82 -16.98
N ILE A 68 22.22 -9.68 -17.28
CA ILE A 68 22.62 -8.82 -18.39
C ILE A 68 24.01 -8.23 -18.12
N GLY A 69 24.31 -7.81 -16.88
CA GLY A 69 25.63 -7.31 -16.48
C GLY A 69 26.75 -8.28 -16.81
N ALA A 70 26.59 -9.56 -16.44
CA ALA A 70 27.57 -10.61 -16.75
C ALA A 70 27.75 -10.83 -18.26
N ILE A 71 26.69 -10.70 -19.06
CA ILE A 71 26.78 -10.80 -20.53
C ILE A 71 27.54 -9.60 -21.08
N VAL A 72 27.29 -8.40 -20.58
CA VAL A 72 27.95 -7.16 -21.04
C VAL A 72 29.44 -7.19 -20.71
N GLU A 73 29.82 -7.66 -19.52
CA GLU A 73 31.22 -7.88 -19.14
C GLU A 73 31.91 -8.86 -20.10
N THR A 74 31.23 -9.94 -20.48
CA THR A 74 31.76 -10.89 -21.48
C THR A 74 31.96 -10.23 -22.85
N ILE A 75 31.06 -9.33 -23.27
CA ILE A 75 31.18 -8.62 -24.55
C ILE A 75 32.34 -7.61 -24.49
N GLU A 76 32.54 -6.94 -23.35
CA GLU A 76 33.67 -6.03 -23.12
C GLU A 76 35.01 -6.79 -23.23
N ASP A 77 35.10 -7.97 -22.62
CA ASP A 77 36.26 -8.85 -22.74
C ASP A 77 36.52 -9.27 -24.20
N ILE A 78 35.47 -9.66 -24.94
CA ILE A 78 35.57 -10.00 -26.36
C ILE A 78 36.05 -8.80 -27.18
N ALA A 79 35.52 -7.60 -26.92
CA ALA A 79 35.93 -6.39 -27.60
C ALA A 79 37.41 -6.07 -27.32
N SER A 80 37.85 -6.18 -26.07
CA SER A 80 39.25 -5.99 -25.67
C SER A 80 40.19 -6.99 -26.35
N GLN A 81 39.83 -8.28 -26.38
CA GLN A 81 40.60 -9.30 -27.09
C GLN A 81 40.64 -9.06 -28.60
N THR A 82 39.51 -8.66 -29.19
CA THR A 82 39.42 -8.35 -30.63
C THR A 82 40.29 -7.16 -30.98
N ASN A 83 40.33 -6.14 -30.12
CA ASN A 83 41.20 -4.97 -30.28
C ASN A 83 42.68 -5.37 -30.26
N LEU A 84 43.07 -6.24 -29.33
CA LEU A 84 44.45 -6.75 -29.22
C LEU A 84 44.82 -7.60 -30.45
N LEU A 85 43.92 -8.47 -30.90
CA LEU A 85 44.12 -9.27 -32.13
C LEU A 85 44.27 -8.38 -33.38
N ALA A 86 43.44 -7.35 -33.50
CA ALA A 86 43.51 -6.39 -34.60
C ALA A 86 44.83 -5.60 -34.59
N LEU A 87 45.30 -5.19 -33.41
CA LEU A 87 46.61 -4.55 -33.26
C LEU A 87 47.76 -5.46 -33.72
N ASN A 88 47.75 -6.73 -33.29
CA ASN A 88 48.77 -7.70 -33.72
C ASN A 88 48.73 -7.93 -35.25
N ALA A 89 47.53 -8.00 -35.84
CA ALA A 89 47.36 -8.11 -37.28
C ALA A 89 47.89 -6.87 -38.03
N ALA A 90 47.67 -5.67 -37.50
CA ALA A 90 48.19 -4.43 -38.06
C ALA A 90 49.73 -4.39 -38.03
N ILE A 91 50.34 -4.86 -36.93
CA ILE A 91 51.80 -4.97 -36.80
C ILE A 91 52.38 -5.95 -37.84
N GLU A 92 51.78 -7.14 -37.97
CA GLU A 92 52.27 -8.15 -38.93
C GLU A 92 52.04 -7.70 -40.38
N ALA A 93 50.94 -7.00 -40.66
CA ALA A 93 50.69 -6.39 -41.97
C ALA A 93 51.74 -5.32 -42.32
N ALA A 94 52.13 -4.48 -41.36
CA ALA A 94 53.22 -3.52 -41.56
C ALA A 94 54.56 -4.23 -41.83
N ARG A 95 54.81 -5.36 -41.16
CA ARG A 95 56.01 -6.18 -41.34
C ARG A 95 56.10 -6.83 -42.73
N ALA A 96 54.96 -7.18 -43.33
CA ALA A 96 54.87 -7.71 -44.70
C ALA A 96 55.05 -6.65 -45.81
N GLY A 97 55.20 -5.37 -45.44
CA GLY A 97 55.47 -4.28 -46.38
C GLY A 97 54.36 -4.09 -47.42
N GLU A 98 54.72 -4.00 -48.70
CA GLU A 98 53.78 -3.75 -49.80
C GLU A 98 52.69 -4.84 -49.92
N HIS A 99 53.01 -6.09 -49.56
CA HIS A 99 52.05 -7.20 -49.62
C HIS A 99 51.02 -7.16 -48.49
N GLY A 100 51.28 -6.42 -47.41
CA GLY A 100 50.41 -6.31 -46.23
C GLY A 100 49.43 -5.14 -46.26
N LYS A 101 49.51 -4.23 -47.25
CA LYS A 101 48.70 -2.99 -47.27
C LYS A 101 47.20 -3.24 -47.17
N GLY A 102 46.66 -4.24 -47.87
CA GLY A 102 45.23 -4.59 -47.79
C GLY A 102 44.83 -5.12 -46.41
N PHE A 103 45.67 -5.95 -45.80
CA PHE A 103 45.45 -6.48 -44.45
C PHE A 103 45.54 -5.40 -43.37
N ALA A 104 46.43 -4.42 -43.52
CA ALA A 104 46.57 -3.31 -42.59
C ALA A 104 45.27 -2.48 -42.49
N VAL A 105 44.60 -2.21 -43.63
CA VAL A 105 43.33 -1.47 -43.65
C VAL A 105 42.22 -2.24 -42.93
N VAL A 106 42.14 -3.55 -43.16
CA VAL A 106 41.15 -4.41 -42.47
C VAL A 106 41.42 -4.45 -40.98
N ALA A 107 42.69 -4.61 -40.57
CA ALA A 107 43.07 -4.64 -39.16
C ALA A 107 42.70 -3.34 -38.44
N ASP A 108 42.94 -2.18 -39.05
CA ASP A 108 42.54 -0.88 -38.49
C ASP A 108 41.02 -0.73 -38.36
N GLU A 109 40.24 -1.24 -39.32
CA GLU A 109 38.78 -1.17 -39.25
C GLU A 109 38.22 -2.09 -38.14
N VAL A 110 38.76 -3.30 -38.01
CA VAL A 110 38.40 -4.23 -36.91
C VAL A 110 38.76 -3.59 -35.56
N ARG A 111 39.93 -2.95 -35.45
CA ARG A 111 40.37 -2.24 -34.24
C ARG A 111 39.37 -1.16 -33.83
N LYS A 112 38.96 -0.29 -34.77
CA LYS A 112 37.95 0.75 -34.51
C LYS A 112 36.61 0.16 -34.10
N LEU A 113 36.19 -0.94 -34.71
CA LEU A 113 34.93 -1.59 -34.37
C LEU A 113 34.96 -2.17 -32.96
N ALA A 114 36.09 -2.76 -32.56
CA ALA A 114 36.33 -3.26 -31.22
C ALA A 114 36.33 -2.14 -30.17
N GLU A 115 37.02 -1.02 -30.43
CA GLU A 115 36.98 0.18 -29.56
C GLU A 115 35.55 0.72 -29.40
N LYS A 116 34.81 0.82 -30.50
CA LYS A 116 33.41 1.27 -30.48
C LYS A 116 32.50 0.32 -29.68
N SER A 117 32.74 -0.99 -29.81
CA SER A 117 32.03 -2.00 -29.03
C SER A 117 32.31 -1.86 -27.54
N ALA A 118 33.57 -1.65 -27.14
CA ALA A 118 33.96 -1.44 -25.75
C ALA A 118 33.33 -0.17 -25.13
N THR A 119 33.29 0.93 -25.89
CA THR A 119 32.60 2.14 -25.43
C THR A 119 31.10 1.89 -25.21
N ALA A 120 30.44 1.20 -26.15
CA ALA A 120 29.01 0.90 -26.05
C ALA A 120 28.70 -0.04 -24.88
N THR A 121 29.54 -1.06 -24.62
CA THR A 121 29.37 -1.92 -23.44
C THR A 121 29.55 -1.14 -22.14
N GLY A 122 30.51 -0.21 -22.07
CA GLY A 122 30.67 0.66 -20.91
C GLY A 122 29.44 1.53 -20.61
N GLU A 123 28.82 2.11 -21.65
CA GLU A 123 27.56 2.84 -21.51
C GLU A 123 26.41 1.95 -20.99
N ILE A 124 26.30 0.72 -21.51
CA ILE A 124 25.29 -0.25 -21.07
C ILE A 124 25.54 -0.67 -19.61
N THR A 125 26.79 -0.88 -19.19
CA THR A 125 27.15 -1.18 -17.80
C THR A 125 26.65 -0.08 -16.86
N GLY A 126 26.82 1.19 -17.23
CA GLY A 126 26.27 2.32 -16.47
C GLY A 126 24.75 2.24 -16.30
N LEU A 127 24.02 1.97 -17.39
CA LEU A 127 22.56 1.81 -17.35
C LEU A 127 22.11 0.63 -16.46
N ILE A 128 22.86 -0.48 -16.45
CA ILE A 128 22.55 -1.65 -15.61
C ILE A 128 22.71 -1.30 -14.14
N LEU A 129 23.79 -0.60 -13.77
CA LEU A 129 24.02 -0.14 -12.40
C LEU A 129 22.89 0.80 -11.93
N ASP A 130 22.46 1.73 -12.78
CA ASP A 130 21.34 2.63 -12.48
C ASP A 130 20.03 1.85 -12.27
N ILE A 131 19.77 0.82 -13.08
CA ILE A 131 18.61 -0.07 -12.90
C ILE A 131 18.70 -0.84 -11.59
N GLN A 132 19.85 -1.40 -11.24
CA GLN A 132 20.05 -2.12 -9.97
C GLN A 132 19.84 -1.22 -8.75
N GLN A 133 20.32 0.03 -8.81
CA GLN A 133 20.06 1.02 -7.76
C GLN A 133 18.56 1.32 -7.65
N THR A 134 17.90 1.59 -8.78
CA THR A 134 16.46 1.87 -8.83
C THR A 134 15.63 0.70 -8.30
N VAL A 135 16.02 -0.54 -8.61
CA VAL A 135 15.40 -1.77 -8.07
C VAL A 135 15.53 -1.81 -6.54
N THR A 136 16.72 -1.51 -6.02
CA THR A 136 16.97 -1.51 -4.56
C THR A 136 16.10 -0.47 -3.85
N ASP A 137 16.05 0.75 -4.39
CA ASP A 137 15.25 1.84 -3.84
C ASP A 137 13.74 1.52 -3.91
N ALA A 138 13.28 0.93 -5.02
CA ALA A 138 11.90 0.50 -5.17
C ALA A 138 11.49 -0.59 -4.18
N VAL A 139 12.37 -1.57 -3.92
CA VAL A 139 12.12 -2.62 -2.91
C VAL A 139 12.04 -2.02 -1.50
N ALA A 140 12.93 -1.07 -1.17
CA ALA A 140 12.89 -0.38 0.12
C ALA A 140 11.59 0.42 0.31
N ALA A 141 11.18 1.19 -0.70
CA ALA A 141 9.93 1.95 -0.67
C ALA A 141 8.69 1.05 -0.56
N MET A 142 8.71 -0.12 -1.21
CA MET A 142 7.63 -1.12 -1.08
C MET A 142 7.58 -1.73 0.32
N ALA A 143 8.73 -1.98 0.96
CA ALA A 143 8.79 -2.47 2.33
C ALA A 143 8.22 -1.44 3.33
N GLU A 144 8.57 -0.16 3.17
CA GLU A 144 8.00 0.94 3.94
C GLU A 144 6.47 1.03 3.73
N SER A 145 6.02 1.00 2.48
CA SER A 145 4.58 1.00 2.15
C SER A 145 3.84 -0.17 2.80
N ALA A 146 4.44 -1.36 2.85
CA ALA A 146 3.84 -2.51 3.53
C ALA A 146 3.71 -2.29 5.05
N ALA A 147 4.69 -1.63 5.68
CA ALA A 147 4.64 -1.27 7.10
C ALA A 147 3.57 -0.18 7.40
N GLU A 148 3.42 0.79 6.51
CA GLU A 148 2.35 1.80 6.61
C GLU A 148 0.97 1.17 6.50
N VAL A 149 0.77 0.23 5.57
CA VAL A 149 -0.48 -0.52 5.41
C VAL A 149 -0.80 -1.31 6.68
N GLU A 150 0.19 -1.97 7.30
CA GLU A 150 0.01 -2.67 8.58
C GLU A 150 -0.44 -1.70 9.69
N THR A 151 0.18 -0.54 9.76
CA THR A 151 -0.22 0.52 10.70
C THR A 151 -1.65 0.99 10.43
N GLY A 152 -2.04 1.09 9.16
CA GLY A 152 -3.40 1.38 8.71
C GLY A 152 -4.42 0.36 9.19
N VAL A 153 -4.08 -0.94 9.10
CA VAL A 153 -4.92 -2.04 9.62
C VAL A 153 -5.13 -1.91 11.13
N VAL A 154 -4.06 -1.65 11.90
CA VAL A 154 -4.16 -1.47 13.35
C VAL A 154 -5.08 -0.30 13.71
N ARG A 155 -4.93 0.85 13.02
CA ARG A 155 -5.77 2.03 13.24
C ARG A 155 -7.24 1.76 12.89
N ALA A 156 -7.50 1.09 11.76
CA ALA A 156 -8.84 0.72 11.35
C ALA A 156 -9.50 -0.21 12.38
N ASN A 157 -8.79 -1.23 12.86
CA ASN A 157 -9.30 -2.11 13.92
C ASN A 157 -9.65 -1.35 15.20
N SER A 158 -8.79 -0.42 15.64
CA SER A 158 -9.09 0.44 16.80
C SER A 158 -10.36 1.29 16.59
N ALA A 159 -10.58 1.81 15.38
CA ALA A 159 -11.82 2.51 15.04
C ALA A 159 -13.03 1.56 15.10
N GLY A 160 -12.89 0.33 14.64
CA GLY A 160 -13.93 -0.71 14.74
C GLY A 160 -14.32 -1.05 16.18
N VAL A 161 -13.33 -1.13 17.08
CA VAL A 161 -13.58 -1.31 18.53
C VAL A 161 -14.35 -0.11 19.10
N ALA A 162 -13.95 1.12 18.76
CA ALA A 162 -14.65 2.32 19.22
C ALA A 162 -16.11 2.36 18.75
N LEU A 163 -16.38 1.95 17.50
CA LEU A 163 -17.74 1.87 16.97
C LEU A 163 -18.56 0.78 17.66
N THR A 164 -17.95 -0.37 17.98
CA THR A 164 -18.60 -1.44 18.76
C THR A 164 -19.03 -0.92 20.14
N ASN A 165 -18.16 -0.18 20.83
CA ASN A 165 -18.49 0.46 22.11
C ASN A 165 -19.65 1.47 21.99
N ILE A 166 -19.76 2.18 20.86
CA ILE A 166 -20.90 3.10 20.61
C ILE A 166 -22.21 2.32 20.44
N VAL A 167 -22.18 1.18 19.76
CA VAL A 167 -23.36 0.30 19.63
C VAL A 167 -23.83 -0.16 21.01
N GLU A 168 -22.92 -0.69 21.84
CA GLU A 168 -23.24 -1.16 23.20
C GLU A 168 -23.76 -0.04 24.11
N ALA A 169 -23.13 1.14 24.06
CA ALA A 169 -23.57 2.30 24.82
C ALA A 169 -24.97 2.76 24.37
N SER A 170 -25.24 2.75 23.07
CA SER A 170 -26.55 3.11 22.51
C SER A 170 -27.64 2.12 22.90
N GLU A 171 -27.33 0.82 22.93
CA GLU A 171 -28.24 -0.22 23.40
C GLU A 171 -28.56 -0.06 24.90
N THR A 172 -27.56 0.28 25.71
CA THR A 172 -27.72 0.60 27.13
C THR A 172 -28.63 1.81 27.35
N VAL A 173 -28.41 2.89 26.60
CA VAL A 173 -29.28 4.09 26.66
C VAL A 173 -30.71 3.73 26.28
N ASN A 174 -30.91 2.93 25.24
CA ASN A 174 -32.25 2.51 24.82
C ASN A 174 -32.96 1.68 25.90
N GLN A 175 -32.22 0.84 26.64
CA GLN A 175 -32.76 0.09 27.77
C GLN A 175 -33.16 1.02 28.93
N GLN A 176 -32.30 1.96 29.31
CA GLN A 176 -32.60 2.96 30.35
C GLN A 176 -33.82 3.81 29.99
N VAL A 177 -33.95 4.20 28.72
CA VAL A 177 -35.10 4.93 28.21
C VAL A 177 -36.41 4.14 28.36
N LYS A 178 -36.40 2.83 28.11
CA LYS A 178 -37.58 1.98 28.34
C LYS A 178 -37.98 1.93 29.81
N GLU A 179 -37.01 1.87 30.71
CA GLU A 179 -37.24 1.89 32.16
C GLU A 179 -37.82 3.23 32.61
N ILE A 180 -37.30 4.35 32.10
CA ILE A 180 -37.84 5.69 32.36
C ILE A 180 -39.29 5.81 31.86
N ALA A 181 -39.58 5.30 30.65
CA ALA A 181 -40.94 5.34 30.09
C ALA A 181 -41.92 4.50 30.93
N ALA A 182 -41.50 3.32 31.40
CA ALA A 182 -42.30 2.48 32.28
C ALA A 182 -42.56 3.16 33.64
N ALA A 183 -41.54 3.75 34.25
CA ALA A 183 -41.67 4.50 35.50
C ALA A 183 -42.61 5.71 35.34
N ALA A 184 -42.49 6.44 34.23
CA ALA A 184 -43.37 7.56 33.90
C ALA A 184 -44.85 7.12 33.80
N GLN A 185 -45.14 6.00 33.12
CA GLN A 185 -46.48 5.42 33.05
C GLN A 185 -47.03 5.03 34.44
N GLN A 186 -46.18 4.45 35.29
CA GLN A 186 -46.57 4.06 36.65
C GLN A 186 -46.89 5.28 37.54
N ILE A 187 -46.15 6.38 37.36
CA ILE A 187 -46.43 7.66 38.04
C ILE A 187 -47.76 8.25 37.57
N ALA A 188 -48.03 8.27 36.25
CA ALA A 188 -49.31 8.71 35.71
C ALA A 188 -50.48 7.93 36.30
N ALA A 189 -50.42 6.59 36.28
CA ALA A 189 -51.47 5.73 36.83
C ALA A 189 -51.70 5.97 38.33
N SER A 190 -50.62 6.17 39.09
CA SER A 190 -50.70 6.47 40.54
C SER A 190 -51.33 7.84 40.81
N ALA A 191 -51.03 8.85 39.97
CA ALA A 191 -51.60 10.19 40.08
C ALA A 191 -53.09 10.21 39.74
N GLU A 192 -53.53 9.46 38.73
CA GLU A 192 -54.95 9.29 38.40
C GLU A 192 -55.71 8.58 39.53
N ALA A 193 -55.13 7.52 40.11
CA ALA A 193 -55.72 6.78 41.22
C ALA A 193 -55.98 7.67 42.45
N LEU A 194 -55.09 8.63 42.73
CA LEU A 194 -55.26 9.62 43.81
C LEU A 194 -56.43 10.59 43.58
N VAL A 195 -56.79 10.87 42.33
CA VAL A 195 -57.95 11.72 41.98
C VAL A 195 -59.26 10.94 42.05
N SER A 196 -59.21 9.63 41.79
CA SER A 196 -60.38 8.74 41.84
C SER A 196 -60.81 8.34 43.27
N ARG A 197 -60.07 8.77 44.29
CA ARG A 197 -60.25 8.42 45.70
C ARG A 197 -60.77 9.60 46.49
#